data_AF-A0A4C1T9R9-F1
#
_entry.id   AF-A0A4C1T9R9-F1
#
_cell.length_a   1.000
_cell.length_b   1.000
_cell.length_c   1.000
_cell.angle_alpha   90.00
_cell.angle_beta   90.00
_cell.angle_gamma   90.00
#
_symmetry.space_group_name_H-M   'P 1'
#
loop_
_entity.id
_entity.type
_entity.pdbx_description
1 polymer ?
#
loop_
_entity_poly.entity_id
_entity_poly.type
_entity_poly.pdbx_seq_one_letter_code
_entity_poly.pdbx_strand_id
1 'polypeptide(L)'
;MQKEKWQPVLDWFSERFGAQLVISYGLDLPPITTEIRAALARHFLSYDFSSLTAICFGVEALKSPVLMLACSERRLQPSEAVELARLEEEFQLLRWGRVPWAHELAQAELTARVSAAALVLHCSNDMHSAANKVHPGQSVTQ
;
A
#
# COMPACT_ATOMS: atom_id res chain seq x y z
N MET A 1 -4.40 -14.71 14.49
CA MET A 1 -4.79 -14.16 13.17
C MET A 1 -4.17 -12.80 12.85
N GLN A 2 -4.53 -11.68 13.49
CA GLN A 2 -3.98 -10.35 13.11
C GLN A 2 -2.46 -10.28 13.21
N LYS A 3 -1.89 -10.63 14.38
CA LYS A 3 -0.43 -10.65 14.59
C LYS A 3 0.28 -11.56 13.58
N GLU A 4 -0.21 -12.77 13.38
CA GLU A 4 0.40 -13.75 12.46
C GLU A 4 0.45 -13.25 11.01
N LYS A 5 -0.58 -12.54 10.54
CA LYS A 5 -0.69 -12.10 9.16
C LYS A 5 -0.10 -10.70 8.90
N TRP A 6 -0.17 -9.78 9.85
CA TRP A 6 0.38 -8.43 9.70
C TRP A 6 1.86 -8.33 10.07
N GLN A 7 2.36 -9.16 11.00
CA GLN A 7 3.76 -9.08 11.44
C GLN A 7 4.75 -9.20 10.27
N PRO A 8 4.60 -10.12 9.30
CA PRO A 8 5.54 -10.22 8.17
C PRO A 8 5.60 -8.96 7.30
N VAL A 9 4.50 -8.22 7.19
CA VAL A 9 4.45 -6.96 6.44
C VAL A 9 5.10 -5.83 7.22
N LEU A 10 4.91 -5.80 8.55
CA LEU A 10 5.54 -4.81 9.43
C LEU A 10 7.05 -5.02 9.56
N ASP A 11 7.50 -6.27 9.60
CA ASP A 11 8.92 -6.63 9.62
C ASP A 11 9.58 -6.18 8.31
N TRP A 12 8.97 -6.51 7.16
CA TRP A 12 9.42 -6.04 5.86
C TRP A 12 9.47 -4.51 5.78
N PHE A 13 8.44 -3.81 6.28
CA PHE A 13 8.43 -2.35 6.28
C PHE A 13 9.58 -1.78 7.11
N SER A 14 9.85 -2.38 8.26
CA SER A 14 10.94 -1.97 9.15
C SER A 14 12.31 -2.17 8.49
N GLU A 15 12.52 -3.31 7.81
CA GLU A 15 13.74 -3.58 7.05
C GLU A 15 13.91 -2.64 5.86
N ARG A 16 12.83 -2.37 5.13
CA ARG A 16 12.84 -1.58 3.89
C ARG A 16 13.08 -0.09 4.11
N PHE A 17 12.42 0.47 5.12
CA PHE A 17 12.43 1.91 5.41
C PHE A 17 13.33 2.27 6.60
N GLY A 18 13.91 1.29 7.29
CA GLY A 18 14.75 1.48 8.46
C GLY A 18 13.98 2.10 9.64
N ALA A 19 12.67 1.89 9.69
CA ALA A 19 11.79 2.59 10.62
C ALA A 19 10.75 1.62 11.20
N GLN A 20 10.73 1.49 12.52
CA GLN A 20 9.85 0.55 13.22
C GLN A 20 8.52 1.20 13.58
N LEU A 21 7.42 0.64 13.10
CA LEU A 21 6.08 1.07 13.48
C LEU A 21 5.71 0.49 14.86
N VAL A 22 5.24 1.36 15.75
CA VAL A 22 4.70 0.96 17.05
C VAL A 22 3.26 0.48 16.86
N ILE A 23 2.99 -0.76 17.25
CA ILE A 23 1.65 -1.34 17.22
C ILE A 23 0.92 -0.93 18.51
N SER A 24 -0.32 -0.48 18.39
CA SER A 24 -1.22 -0.29 19.53
C SER A 24 -2.36 -1.29 19.50
N TYR A 25 -2.80 -1.70 20.69
CA TYR A 25 -3.88 -2.66 20.91
C TYR A 25 -5.15 -1.99 21.46
N GLY A 26 -5.13 -0.69 21.68
CA GLY A 26 -6.23 0.08 22.25
C GLY A 26 -6.60 1.29 21.38
N LEU A 27 -7.40 2.19 21.95
CA LEU A 27 -7.77 3.45 21.31
C LEU A 27 -6.66 4.50 21.39
N ASP A 28 -5.64 4.27 22.21
CA ASP A 28 -4.49 5.15 22.34
C ASP A 28 -3.59 4.99 21.11
N LEU A 29 -3.51 6.05 20.29
CA LEU A 29 -2.65 6.06 19.11
C LEU A 29 -1.21 6.39 19.53
N PRO A 30 -0.24 5.55 19.15
CA PRO A 30 1.16 5.87 19.38
C PRO A 30 1.57 7.01 18.43
N PRO A 31 2.46 7.92 18.87
CA PRO A 31 2.93 8.97 18.00
C PRO A 31 3.76 8.38 16.85
N ILE A 32 3.49 8.84 15.62
CA ILE A 32 4.34 8.51 14.47
C ILE A 32 5.59 9.39 14.53
N THR A 33 6.74 8.74 14.69
CA THR A 33 8.04 9.40 14.85
C THR A 33 8.44 10.19 13.60
N THR A 34 9.32 11.17 13.79
CA THR A 34 9.84 12.02 12.72
C THR A 34 10.61 11.22 11.66
N GLU A 35 11.27 10.14 12.07
CA GLU A 35 12.10 9.28 11.21
C GLU A 35 11.22 8.52 10.23
N ILE A 36 10.08 7.97 10.69
CA ILE A 36 9.11 7.28 9.82
C ILE A 36 8.57 8.24 8.77
N ARG A 37 8.17 9.46 9.19
CA ARG A 37 7.64 10.48 8.27
C ARG A 37 8.69 10.88 7.23
N ALA A 38 9.93 11.08 7.64
CA ALA A 38 11.03 11.44 6.74
C ALA A 38 11.38 10.29 5.77
N ALA A 39 11.35 9.04 6.22
CA ALA A 39 11.58 7.88 5.36
C ALA A 39 10.50 7.74 4.28
N LEU A 40 9.22 7.85 4.68
CA LEU A 40 8.10 7.81 3.75
C LEU A 40 8.10 9.01 2.79
N ALA A 41 8.35 10.22 3.29
CA ALA A 41 8.42 11.41 2.45
C ALA A 41 9.49 11.30 1.36
N ARG A 42 10.70 10.83 1.72
CA ARG A 42 11.77 10.57 0.74
C ARG A 42 11.36 9.55 -0.31
N HIS A 43 10.65 8.49 0.09
CA HIS A 43 10.16 7.48 -0.84
C HIS A 43 9.11 8.05 -1.79
N PHE A 44 8.12 8.77 -1.27
CA PHE A 44 7.07 9.39 -2.10
C PHE A 44 7.63 10.46 -3.05
N LEU A 45 8.66 11.21 -2.67
CA LEU A 45 9.31 12.19 -3.54
C LEU A 45 10.00 11.58 -4.77
N SER A 46 10.23 10.26 -4.79
CA SER A 46 10.79 9.57 -5.95
C SER A 46 9.76 9.21 -7.03
N TYR A 47 8.46 9.28 -6.71
CA TYR A 47 7.39 8.95 -7.65
C TYR A 47 6.93 10.18 -8.43
N ASP A 48 6.51 9.97 -9.68
CA ASP A 48 5.83 10.99 -10.46
C ASP A 48 4.41 11.26 -9.94
N PHE A 49 3.80 12.34 -10.39
CA PHE A 49 2.48 12.77 -9.94
C PHE A 49 1.37 11.74 -10.22
N SER A 50 1.41 11.06 -11.37
CA SER A 50 0.41 10.04 -11.73
C SER A 50 0.58 8.80 -10.85
N SER A 51 1.81 8.37 -10.61
CA SER A 51 2.13 7.29 -9.66
C SER A 51 1.69 7.61 -8.24
N LEU A 52 1.94 8.83 -7.74
CA LEU A 52 1.48 9.26 -6.42
C LEU A 52 -0.05 9.27 -6.32
N THR A 53 -0.74 9.73 -7.36
CA THR A 53 -2.20 9.72 -7.41
C THR A 53 -2.75 8.29 -7.35
N ALA A 54 -2.13 7.36 -8.09
CA ALA A 54 -2.50 5.95 -8.05
C ALA A 54 -2.25 5.33 -6.67
N ILE A 55 -1.12 5.64 -6.04
CA ILE A 55 -0.82 5.19 -4.66
C ILE A 55 -1.87 5.73 -3.69
N CYS A 56 -2.17 7.03 -3.73
CA CYS A 56 -3.20 7.63 -2.86
C CYS A 56 -4.56 6.95 -3.04
N PHE A 57 -4.99 6.70 -4.27
CA PHE A 57 -6.24 5.98 -4.55
C PHE A 57 -6.26 4.56 -3.95
N GLY A 58 -5.16 3.83 -4.05
CA GLY A 58 -5.02 2.50 -3.43
C GLY A 58 -4.96 2.55 -1.90
N VAL A 59 -4.29 3.56 -1.32
CA VAL A 59 -4.22 3.81 0.12
C VAL A 59 -5.62 4.07 0.68
N GLU A 60 -6.43 4.88 0.00
CA GLU A 60 -7.82 5.17 0.41
C GLU A 60 -8.69 3.92 0.40
N ALA A 61 -8.52 3.03 -0.60
CA ALA A 61 -9.24 1.77 -0.67
C ALA A 61 -8.87 0.83 0.48
N LEU A 62 -7.57 0.62 0.71
CA LEU A 62 -7.04 -0.28 1.76
C LEU A 62 -7.09 0.32 3.17
N LYS A 63 -7.22 1.65 3.27
CA LYS A 63 -7.03 2.43 4.51
C LYS A 63 -5.68 2.20 5.18
N SER A 64 -4.68 1.77 4.41
CA SER A 64 -3.35 1.44 4.93
C SER A 64 -2.28 1.77 3.89
N PRO A 65 -1.40 2.75 4.16
CA PRO A 65 -0.30 3.06 3.26
C PRO A 65 0.75 1.96 3.23
N VAL A 66 0.93 1.22 4.33
CA VAL A 66 1.90 0.11 4.39
C VAL A 66 1.51 -1.02 3.44
N LEU A 67 0.23 -1.39 3.39
CA LEU A 67 -0.26 -2.43 2.48
C LEU A 67 -0.16 -1.98 1.02
N MET A 68 -0.49 -0.73 0.72
CA MET A 68 -0.37 -0.22 -0.65
C MET A 68 1.10 -0.14 -1.10
N LEU A 69 2.01 0.27 -0.21
CA LEU A 69 3.45 0.26 -0.48
C LEU A 69 3.97 -1.16 -0.73
N ALA A 70 3.54 -2.14 0.07
CA ALA A 70 3.86 -3.55 -0.18
C ALA A 70 3.34 -4.04 -1.54
N CYS A 71 2.15 -3.62 -1.96
CA CYS A 71 1.69 -3.88 -3.33
C CYS A 71 2.55 -3.17 -4.39
N SER A 72 2.94 -1.91 -4.15
CA SER A 72 3.75 -1.15 -5.10
C SER A 72 5.12 -1.76 -5.37
N GLU A 73 5.74 -2.36 -4.34
CA GLU A 73 7.02 -3.07 -4.46
C GLU A 73 6.84 -4.55 -4.86
N ARG A 74 5.64 -4.95 -5.30
CA ARG A 74 5.29 -6.32 -5.72
C ARG A 74 5.50 -7.38 -4.63
N ARG A 75 5.54 -6.97 -3.36
CA ARG A 75 5.66 -7.85 -2.19
C ARG A 75 4.35 -8.59 -1.92
N LEU A 76 3.23 -7.94 -2.23
CA LEU A 76 1.87 -8.46 -2.10
C LEU A 76 1.12 -8.29 -3.42
N GLN A 77 0.31 -9.28 -3.78
CA GLN A 77 -0.70 -9.14 -4.82
C GLN A 77 -1.86 -8.27 -4.31
N PRO A 78 -2.59 -7.56 -5.20
CA PRO A 78 -3.74 -6.76 -4.83
C PRO A 78 -4.79 -7.50 -4.00
N SER A 79 -5.07 -8.77 -4.35
CA SER A 79 -6.01 -9.62 -3.60
C SER A 79 -5.52 -9.91 -2.18
N GLU A 80 -4.23 -10.22 -2.02
CA GLU A 80 -3.62 -10.48 -0.71
C GLU A 80 -3.65 -9.24 0.18
N ALA A 81 -3.38 -8.06 -0.39
CA ALA A 81 -3.48 -6.80 0.34
C ALA A 81 -4.91 -6.51 0.81
N VAL A 82 -5.92 -6.80 -0.03
CA VAL A 82 -7.34 -6.65 0.35
C VAL A 82 -7.73 -7.63 1.46
N GLU A 83 -7.27 -8.88 1.39
CA GLU A 83 -7.48 -9.86 2.47
C GLU A 83 -6.84 -9.39 3.79
N LEU A 84 -5.62 -8.86 3.72
CA LEU A 84 -4.92 -8.32 4.89
C LEU A 84 -5.60 -7.06 5.45
N ALA A 85 -6.18 -6.21 4.61
CA ALA A 85 -6.95 -5.05 5.08
C ALA A 85 -8.25 -5.45 5.78
N ARG A 86 -8.80 -6.64 5.47
CA ARG A 86 -10.11 -7.12 5.94
C ARG A 86 -10.03 -8.24 6.97
N LEU A 87 -8.87 -8.47 7.60
CA LEU A 87 -8.72 -9.58 8.56
C LEU A 87 -9.73 -9.57 9.69
N GLU A 88 -10.06 -8.39 10.21
CA GLU A 88 -11.06 -8.24 11.25
C GLU A 88 -12.46 -8.61 10.73
N GLU A 89 -12.84 -8.12 9.56
CA GLU A 89 -14.10 -8.45 8.90
C GLU A 89 -14.21 -9.96 8.64
N GLU A 90 -13.16 -10.59 8.12
CA GLU A 90 -13.12 -12.04 7.88
C GLU A 90 -13.27 -12.84 9.19
N PHE A 91 -12.65 -12.39 10.28
CA PHE A 91 -12.84 -13.01 11.59
C PHE A 91 -14.31 -12.93 12.06
N GLN A 92 -14.95 -11.78 11.86
CA GLN A 92 -16.35 -11.55 12.22
C GLN A 92 -17.30 -12.39 11.35
N LEU A 93 -17.01 -12.54 10.06
CA LEU A 93 -17.78 -13.38 9.14
C LEU A 93 -17.73 -14.85 9.52
N LEU A 94 -16.60 -15.35 10.03
CA LEU A 94 -16.50 -16.72 10.55
C LEU A 94 -17.42 -16.95 11.76
N ARG A 95 -17.67 -15.92 12.57
CA ARG A 95 -18.48 -16.02 13.77
C ARG A 95 -19.96 -15.80 13.52
N TRP A 96 -20.30 -14.85 12.66
CA TRP A 96 -21.69 -14.39 12.45
C TRP A 96 -22.27 -14.74 11.09
N GLY A 97 -21.48 -15.39 10.23
CA GLY A 97 -21.89 -15.78 8.90
C GLY A 97 -21.69 -14.68 7.88
N ARG A 98 -21.49 -15.09 6.62
CA ARG A 98 -21.33 -14.18 5.49
C ARG A 98 -22.69 -13.83 4.89
N VAL A 99 -22.94 -12.54 4.70
CA VAL A 99 -24.08 -12.06 3.90
C VAL A 99 -23.66 -12.06 2.42
N PRO A 100 -24.28 -12.91 1.58
CA PRO A 100 -24.00 -12.95 0.14
C PRO A 100 -24.28 -11.60 -0.51
N TRP A 101 -23.61 -11.31 -1.64
CA TRP A 101 -23.72 -10.05 -2.38
C TRP A 101 -23.21 -8.79 -1.68
N ALA A 102 -23.29 -8.68 -0.36
CA ALA A 102 -22.73 -7.54 0.37
C ALA A 102 -21.21 -7.67 0.53
N HIS A 103 -20.77 -8.70 1.25
CA HIS A 103 -19.34 -8.89 1.56
C HIS A 103 -18.53 -9.33 0.34
N GLU A 104 -19.16 -10.07 -0.58
CA GLU A 104 -18.52 -10.52 -1.82
C GLU A 104 -18.34 -9.38 -2.82
N LEU A 105 -19.35 -8.52 -3.00
CA LEU A 105 -19.24 -7.36 -3.87
C LEU A 105 -18.23 -6.36 -3.31
N ALA A 106 -18.27 -6.09 -2.00
CA ALA A 106 -17.30 -5.21 -1.35
C ALA A 106 -15.85 -5.71 -1.54
N GLN A 107 -15.63 -7.03 -1.40
CA GLN A 107 -14.33 -7.65 -1.66
C GLN A 107 -13.88 -7.49 -3.11
N ALA A 108 -14.78 -7.77 -4.06
CA ALA A 108 -14.49 -7.67 -5.48
C ALA A 108 -14.21 -6.22 -5.88
N GLU A 109 -14.99 -5.26 -5.37
CA GLU A 109 -14.81 -3.84 -5.62
C GLU A 109 -13.48 -3.32 -5.07
N LEU A 110 -13.13 -3.66 -3.83
CA LEU A 110 -11.83 -3.30 -3.25
C LEU A 110 -10.68 -3.89 -4.05
N THR A 111 -10.78 -5.17 -4.45
CA THR A 111 -9.77 -5.83 -5.28
C THR A 111 -9.62 -5.13 -6.63
N ALA A 112 -10.72 -4.73 -7.26
CA ALA A 112 -10.70 -4.01 -8.52
C ALA A 112 -10.03 -2.63 -8.37
N ARG A 113 -10.35 -1.87 -7.32
CA ARG A 113 -9.75 -0.56 -7.05
C ARG A 113 -8.24 -0.66 -6.80
N VAL A 114 -7.80 -1.59 -5.96
CA VAL A 114 -6.37 -1.79 -5.65
C VAL A 114 -5.62 -2.31 -6.87
N SER A 115 -6.22 -3.20 -7.66
CA SER A 115 -5.61 -3.69 -8.90
C SER A 115 -5.46 -2.56 -9.93
N ALA A 116 -6.48 -1.70 -10.08
CA ALA A 116 -6.39 -0.54 -10.96
C ALA A 116 -5.29 0.44 -10.52
N ALA A 117 -5.20 0.72 -9.21
CA ALA A 117 -4.13 1.54 -8.65
C ALA A 117 -2.73 0.95 -8.96
N ALA A 118 -2.55 -0.35 -8.73
CA ALA A 118 -1.29 -1.03 -8.99
C ALA A 118 -0.92 -1.02 -10.48
N LEU A 119 -1.90 -1.23 -11.37
CA LEU A 119 -1.68 -1.21 -12.82
C LEU A 119 -1.24 0.18 -13.30
N VAL A 120 -1.95 1.24 -12.88
CA VAL A 120 -1.58 2.62 -13.25
C VAL A 120 -0.19 2.95 -12.74
N LEU A 121 0.11 2.61 -11.48
CA LEU A 121 1.43 2.83 -10.89
C LEU A 121 2.55 2.15 -11.70
N HIS A 122 2.38 0.87 -12.07
CA HIS A 122 3.37 0.15 -12.84
C HIS A 122 3.51 0.71 -14.26
N CYS A 123 2.42 1.02 -14.94
CA CYS A 123 2.45 1.65 -16.25
C CYS A 123 3.14 3.03 -16.21
N SER A 124 2.83 3.87 -15.21
CA SER A 124 3.46 5.18 -15.03
C SER A 124 4.96 5.05 -14.79
N ASN A 125 5.39 4.10 -13.95
CA ASN A 125 6.82 3.84 -13.71
C ASN A 125 7.55 3.34 -14.96
N ASP A 126 6.93 2.46 -15.75
CA ASP A 126 7.51 1.94 -17.00
C ASP A 126 7.61 3.05 -18.06
N MET A 127 6.58 3.89 -18.18
CA MET A 127 6.58 5.06 -19.06
C MET A 127 7.62 6.09 -18.65
N HIS A 128 7.77 6.37 -17.36
CA HIS A 128 8.78 7.28 -16.83
C HIS A 128 10.20 6.75 -17.10
N SER A 129 10.41 5.45 -16.88
CA SER A 129 11.67 4.76 -17.19
C SER A 129 12.00 4.79 -18.68
N ALA A 130 11.00 4.63 -19.55
CA ALA A 130 11.17 4.73 -20.99
C ALA A 130 11.52 6.17 -21.42
N ALA A 131 10.81 7.18 -20.92
CA ALA A 131 11.08 8.59 -21.21
C ALA A 131 12.51 8.99 -20.81
N ASN A 132 12.97 8.58 -19.62
CA ASN A 132 14.33 8.84 -19.16
C ASN A 132 15.41 8.20 -20.05
N LYS A 133 15.15 7.02 -20.64
CA LYS A 133 16.07 6.38 -21.61
C LYS A 133 16.12 7.11 -22.95
N VAL A 134 15.03 7.73 -23.38
CA VAL A 134 14.95 8.43 -24.67
C VAL A 134 15.60 9.82 -24.60
N HIS A 135 15.70 10.46 -23.43
CA HIS A 135 16.35 11.77 -23.24
C HIS A 135 17.48 11.73 -22.20
N PRO A 136 18.57 10.97 -22.41
CA PRO A 136 19.60 10.73 -21.39
C PRO A 136 20.54 11.92 -21.10
N GLY A 137 20.27 13.15 -21.56
CA GLY A 137 21.28 14.22 -21.53
C GLY A 137 20.81 15.69 -21.60
N GLN A 138 19.58 16.04 -21.23
CA GLN A 138 19.11 17.44 -21.21
C GLN A 138 18.90 18.03 -19.80
N SER A 139 19.69 17.62 -18.80
CA SER A 139 19.53 18.08 -17.42
C SER A 139 20.80 18.65 -16.78
N VAL A 140 21.76 19.14 -17.56
CA VAL A 140 22.87 19.97 -17.04
C VAL A 140 23.13 21.17 -17.95
N THR A 141 22.24 22.16 -17.87
CA THR A 141 22.56 23.56 -18.16
C THR A 141 21.51 24.46 -17.53
N GLN A 142 21.74 24.83 -16.26
CA GLN A 142 21.50 26.17 -15.74
C GLN A 142 22.64 26.52 -14.78
#